data_AF-A0A7K0ZAV8-F1
#
_entry.id   AF-A0A7K0ZAV8-F1
#
_cell.length_a   1.000
_cell.length_b   1.000
_cell.length_c   1.000
_cell.angle_alpha   90.00
_cell.angle_beta   90.00
_cell.angle_gamma   90.00
#
_symmetry.space_group_name_H-M   'P 1'
#
loop_
_entity.id
_entity.type
_entity.pdbx_description
1 polymer ?
#
loop_
_entity_poly.entity_id
_entity_poly.type
_entity_poly.pdbx_seq_one_letter_code
_entity_poly.pdbx_strand_id
1 'polypeptide(L)'
;MLKALETLVRCESPTEDLAACHEVVNVASDIAAQVLGTPAQIREIEGRPVFWWGDANPEIVLLAHLDTVWPKGSFQPLFEVNGDVIRGPGTFDM
;
A
#
# COMPACT_ATOMS: atom_id res chain seq x y z
N MET A 1 9.95 9.77 0.69
CA MET A 1 9.81 8.60 1.57
C MET A 1 8.70 8.81 2.61
N LEU A 2 8.87 9.69 3.62
CA LEU A 2 7.87 9.86 4.69
C LEU A 2 6.46 10.22 4.18
N LYS A 3 6.35 11.13 3.22
CA LYS A 3 5.06 11.49 2.61
C LYS A 3 4.37 10.30 1.94
N ALA A 4 5.13 9.44 1.25
CA ALA A 4 4.57 8.25 0.60
C ALA A 4 4.04 7.24 1.62
N LEU A 5 4.80 7.02 2.71
CA LEU A 5 4.35 6.20 3.83
C LEU A 5 3.09 6.78 4.48
N GLU A 6 3.06 8.08 4.76
CA GLU A 6 1.86 8.74 5.30
C GLU A 6 0.66 8.60 4.36
N THR A 7 0.85 8.75 3.04
CA THR A 7 -0.21 8.56 2.05
C THR A 7 -0.76 7.13 2.07
N LEU A 8 0.11 6.12 2.15
CA LEU A 8 -0.31 4.71 2.25
C LEU A 8 -1.06 4.45 3.56
N VAL A 9 -0.52 4.87 4.71
CA VAL A 9 -1.14 4.66 6.03
C VAL A 9 -2.51 5.33 6.13
N ARG A 10 -2.70 6.49 5.48
CA ARG A 10 -4.00 7.18 5.44
C ARG A 10 -5.01 6.51 4.49
N CYS A 11 -4.55 5.65 3.57
CA CYS A 11 -5.40 4.83 2.73
C CYS A 11 -5.67 3.50 3.44
N GLU A 12 -6.60 3.52 4.40
CA GLU A 12 -6.94 2.33 5.18
C GLU A 12 -7.41 1.17 4.28
N SER A 13 -6.72 0.05 4.34
CA SER A 13 -6.87 -1.10 3.44
C SER A 13 -7.18 -2.43 4.15
N PRO A 14 -8.29 -2.56 4.90
CA PRO A 14 -8.62 -3.83 5.54
C PRO A 14 -8.73 -4.98 4.52
N THR A 15 -8.12 -6.13 4.79
CA THR A 15 -8.10 -7.32 3.90
C THR A 15 -9.49 -7.72 3.38
N GLU A 16 -10.51 -7.64 4.22
CA GLU A 16 -11.88 -8.04 3.86
C GLU A 16 -12.66 -6.93 3.12
N ASP A 17 -12.14 -5.71 3.06
CA ASP A 17 -12.71 -4.61 2.27
C ASP A 17 -12.02 -4.56 0.89
N LEU A 18 -12.57 -5.30 -0.07
CA LEU A 18 -12.03 -5.35 -1.43
C LEU A 18 -11.99 -3.97 -2.09
N ALA A 19 -12.98 -3.10 -1.85
CA ALA A 19 -12.95 -1.76 -2.42
C ALA A 19 -11.74 -0.96 -1.90
N ALA A 20 -11.43 -1.08 -0.61
CA ALA A 20 -10.24 -0.49 -0.01
C ALA A 20 -8.95 -1.10 -0.56
N CYS A 21 -8.92 -2.42 -0.78
CA CYS A 21 -7.77 -3.10 -1.40
C CYS A 21 -7.48 -2.56 -2.81
N HIS A 22 -8.52 -2.28 -3.61
CA HIS A 22 -8.36 -1.66 -4.92
C HIS A 22 -7.86 -0.22 -4.80
N GLU A 23 -8.38 0.54 -3.83
CA GLU A 23 -7.96 1.92 -3.58
C GLU A 23 -6.47 2.01 -3.24
N VAL A 24 -5.98 1.19 -2.30
CA VAL A 24 -4.57 1.23 -1.90
C VAL A 24 -3.61 0.80 -3.01
N VAL A 25 -4.01 -0.14 -3.87
CA VAL A 25 -3.20 -0.54 -5.05
C VAL A 25 -3.09 0.60 -6.06
N ASN A 26 -4.17 1.37 -6.27
CA ASN A 26 -4.13 2.58 -7.10
C ASN A 26 -3.21 3.64 -6.49
N VAL A 27 -3.34 3.91 -5.19
CA VAL A 27 -2.47 4.84 -4.46
C VAL A 27 -1.00 4.42 -4.57
N ALA A 28 -0.69 3.14 -4.39
CA ALA A 28 0.66 2.61 -4.54
C ALA A 28 1.18 2.78 -5.98
N SER A 29 0.33 2.58 -6.99
CA SER A 29 0.68 2.80 -8.40
C SER A 29 1.00 4.27 -8.70
N ASP A 30 0.24 5.21 -8.14
CA ASP A 30 0.51 6.64 -8.26
C ASP A 30 1.84 7.03 -7.58
N ILE A 31 2.12 6.46 -6.41
CA ILE A 31 3.41 6.63 -5.72
C ILE A 31 4.55 6.06 -6.58
N ALA A 32 4.37 4.89 -7.18
CA ALA A 32 5.36 4.29 -8.08
C ALA A 32 5.61 5.17 -9.31
N ALA A 33 4.57 5.73 -9.93
CA ALA A 33 4.72 6.68 -11.03
C ALA A 33 5.53 7.91 -10.62
N GLN A 34 5.30 8.45 -9.43
CA GLN A 34 6.02 9.62 -8.92
C GLN A 34 7.47 9.33 -8.54
N VAL A 35 7.75 8.19 -7.92
CA VAL A 35 9.06 7.86 -7.33
C VAL A 35 9.96 7.11 -8.32
N LEU A 36 9.37 6.22 -9.12
CA LEU A 36 10.05 5.31 -10.04
C LEU A 36 9.85 5.69 -11.52
N GLY A 37 9.03 6.71 -11.80
CA GLY A 37 8.80 7.26 -13.14
C GLY A 37 7.78 6.49 -13.99
N THR A 38 7.29 5.33 -13.52
CA THR A 38 6.29 4.52 -14.21
C THR A 38 5.29 3.93 -13.22
N PRO A 39 3.98 3.96 -13.53
CA PRO A 39 2.97 3.29 -12.70
C PRO A 39 3.14 1.78 -12.76
N ALA A 40 2.56 1.07 -11.80
CA ALA A 40 2.43 -0.37 -11.87
C ALA A 40 1.36 -0.80 -12.88
N GLN A 41 1.50 -2.01 -13.40
CA GLN A 41 0.39 -2.73 -14.00
C GLN A 41 -0.49 -3.24 -12.86
N ILE A 42 -1.74 -2.81 -12.83
CA ILE A 42 -2.74 -3.33 -11.90
C ILE A 42 -3.39 -4.54 -12.56
N ARG A 43 -3.25 -5.70 -11.94
CA ARG A 43 -3.81 -6.97 -12.42
C ARG A 43 -4.91 -7.44 -11.49
N GLU A 44 -5.89 -8.14 -12.04
CA GLU A 44 -6.95 -8.79 -11.28
C GLU A 44 -6.64 -10.28 -11.20
N ILE A 45 -6.40 -10.82 -10.00
CA ILE A 45 -6.09 -12.23 -9.77
C ILE A 45 -7.02 -12.75 -8.69
N GLU A 46 -7.86 -13.72 -9.04
CA GLU A 46 -8.84 -14.33 -8.11
C GLU A 46 -9.74 -13.31 -7.39
N GLY A 47 -10.06 -12.19 -8.06
CA GLY A 47 -10.90 -11.12 -7.50
C GLY A 47 -10.18 -10.17 -6.53
N ARG A 48 -8.84 -10.18 -6.53
CA ARG A 48 -8.02 -9.23 -5.78
C ARG A 48 -7.09 -8.43 -6.69
N PRO A 49 -6.81 -7.16 -6.35
CA PRO A 49 -5.92 -6.30 -7.11
C PRO A 49 -4.46 -6.63 -6.78
N VAL A 50 -3.64 -6.80 -7.79
CA VAL A 50 -2.20 -7.03 -7.68
C VAL A 50 -1.45 -5.86 -8.29
N PHE A 51 -0.62 -5.22 -7.47
CA PHE A 51 0.41 -4.27 -7.92
C PHE A 51 1.56 -5.05 -8.57
N TRP A 52 1.73 -4.94 -9.88
CA TRP A 52 2.87 -5.52 -10.60
C TRP A 52 3.74 -4.42 -11.21
N TRP A 53 4.94 -4.25 -10.68
CA TRP A 53 5.92 -3.30 -11.20
C TRP A 53 7.23 -4.01 -11.52
N GLY A 54 7.71 -3.86 -12.76
CA GLY A 54 8.91 -4.53 -13.26
C GLY A 54 8.65 -5.41 -14.48
N ASP A 55 9.60 -6.32 -14.74
CA ASP A 55 9.55 -7.23 -15.90
C ASP A 55 8.39 -8.23 -15.82
N ALA A 56 7.96 -8.78 -16.95
CA ALA A 56 6.94 -9.83 -16.99
C ALA A 56 7.49 -11.20 -16.55
N ASN A 57 8.79 -11.44 -16.74
CA ASN A 57 9.50 -12.67 -16.41
C ASN A 57 10.76 -12.35 -15.56
N PRO A 58 10.59 -11.93 -14.29
CA PRO A 58 11.72 -11.54 -13.45
C PRO A 58 12.55 -12.75 -12.98
N GLU A 59 13.87 -12.58 -12.86
CA GLU A 59 14.76 -13.55 -12.20
C GLU A 59 14.68 -13.46 -10.66
N ILE A 60 14.35 -12.27 -10.14
CA ILE A 60 14.22 -11.98 -8.70
C ILE A 60 12.88 -11.31 -8.46
N VAL A 61 12.14 -11.80 -7.47
CA VAL A 61 10.84 -11.23 -7.06
C VAL A 61 10.97 -10.63 -5.66
N LEU A 62 10.52 -9.38 -5.51
CA LEU A 62 10.25 -8.77 -4.22
C LEU A 62 8.74 -8.86 -3.98
N LEU A 63 8.34 -9.52 -2.89
CA LEU A 63 6.94 -9.75 -2.54
C LEU A 63 6.60 -9.01 -1.23
N ALA A 64 5.49 -8.28 -1.27
CA ALA A 64 4.89 -7.55 -0.15
C ALA A 64 3.36 -7.55 -0.32
N HIS A 65 2.63 -7.11 0.71
CA HIS A 65 1.19 -6.88 0.63
C HIS A 65 0.88 -5.42 1.00
N LEU A 66 -0.28 -4.92 0.55
CA LEU A 66 -0.73 -3.54 0.78
C LEU A 66 -1.98 -3.47 1.68
N ASP A 67 -2.67 -4.59 1.85
CA ASP A 67 -3.77 -4.70 2.78
C ASP A 67 -3.28 -4.89 4.22
N THR A 68 -4.12 -4.50 5.17
CA THR A 68 -3.83 -4.59 6.60
C THR A 68 -4.95 -5.35 7.31
N VAL A 69 -4.66 -5.81 8.52
CA VAL A 69 -5.62 -6.53 9.37
C VAL A 69 -6.60 -5.61 10.12
N TRP A 70 -6.46 -4.29 9.97
CA TRP A 70 -7.17 -3.32 10.80
C TRP A 70 -8.46 -2.84 10.11
N PRO A 71 -9.64 -2.96 10.74
CA PRO A 71 -10.86 -2.32 10.25
C PRO A 71 -10.70 -0.80 10.12
N LYS A 72 -11.41 -0.19 9.18
CA LYS A 72 -11.41 1.27 9.01
C LYS A 72 -11.83 2.00 10.30
N GLY A 73 -11.12 3.08 10.62
CA GLY A 73 -11.34 3.87 11.83
C GLY A 73 -10.78 3.25 13.11
N SER A 74 -9.96 2.20 13.05
CA SER A 74 -9.38 1.57 14.24
C SER A 74 -8.39 2.48 14.99
N PHE A 75 -7.80 3.46 14.31
CA PHE A 75 -6.80 4.36 14.88
C PHE A 75 -7.19 5.83 14.67
N GLN A 76 -6.93 6.65 15.70
CA GLN A 76 -7.03 8.10 15.60
C GLN A 76 -5.97 8.76 16.51
N PRO A 77 -5.01 9.54 15.96
CA PRO A 77 -4.82 9.81 14.54
C PRO A 77 -4.36 8.55 13.77
N LEU A 78 -4.66 8.48 12.47
CA LEU A 78 -4.18 7.38 11.60
C LEU A 78 -2.66 7.38 11.42
N PHE A 79 -2.04 8.56 11.44
CA PHE A 79 -0.60 8.72 11.26
C PHE A 79 -0.06 9.74 12.25
N GLU A 80 0.96 9.34 13.00
CA GLU A 80 1.64 10.17 13.97
C GLU A 80 3.15 9.95 13.87
N VAL A 81 3.92 11.05 13.99
CA VAL A 81 5.37 11.01 14.15
C VAL A 81 5.70 11.53 15.54
N ASN A 82 6.37 10.71 16.34
CA ASN A 82 6.82 11.06 17.68
C ASN A 82 8.32 10.79 17.80
N GLY A 83 9.12 11.84 17.67
CA GLY A 83 10.58 11.73 17.62
C GLY A 83 11.03 10.92 16.41
N ASP A 84 11.66 9.78 16.67
CA ASP A 84 12.15 8.82 15.68
C ASP A 84 11.16 7.66 15.41
N VAL A 85 9.96 7.70 16.01
CA VAL A 85 8.94 6.66 15.87
C VAL A 85 7.76 7.15 15.03
N ILE A 86 7.36 6.33 14.05
CA ILE A 86 6.12 6.51 13.28
C ILE A 86 5.09 5.51 13.78
N ARG A 87 3.85 5.97 13.99
CA ARG A 87 2.71 5.16 14.43
C ARG A 87 1.58 5.25 13.42
N GLY A 88 1.00 4.12 13.09
CA GLY A 88 -0.16 3.98 12.21
C GLY A 88 -0.37 2.53 11.80
N PRO A 89 -1.58 2.15 11.35
CA PRO A 89 -1.83 0.81 10.82
C PRO A 89 -0.94 0.56 9.60
N GLY A 90 -0.33 -0.63 9.55
CA GLY A 90 0.51 -1.04 8.42
C GLY A 90 1.91 -0.43 8.37
N THR A 91 2.32 0.48 9.26
CA THR A 91 3.66 1.13 9.17
C THR A 91 4.85 0.17 9.29
N PHE A 92 4.62 -1.05 9.76
CA PHE A 92 5.60 -2.12 9.87
C PHE A 92 5.15 -3.42 9.17
N ASP A 93 3.86 -3.59 8.91
CA ASP A 93 3.27 -4.84 8.40
C ASP A 93 2.10 -4.54 7.42
N MET A 94 2.39 -4.23 6.14
CA MET A 94 3.71 -3.81 5.62
C MET A 94 3.63 -2.42 4.99
#